data_AF-A0A9W8EUQ0-F1
#
_entry.id   AF-A0A9W8EUQ0-F1
#
_cell.length_a   1.000
_cell.length_b   1.000
_cell.length_c   1.000
_cell.angle_alpha   90.00
_cell.angle_beta   90.00
_cell.angle_gamma   90.00
#
_symmetry.space_group_name_H-M   'P 1'
#
loop_
_entity.id
_entity.type
_entity.pdbx_description
1 polymer ?
#
loop_
_entity_poly.entity_id
_entity_poly.type
_entity_poly.pdbx_seq_one_letter_code
_entity_poly.pdbx_strand_id
1 'polypeptide(L)'
;MPVPFESLIPFAIMSAMFVVAGNAVQFALNKESGGKGIRYSMDDWDRKMMMRDKQLTGSDRGQVDTPVASPEFKVNSVWKVHDSFRNGLL
;
A
#
# COMPACT_ATOMS: atom_id res chain seq x y z
N MET A 1 -31.84 -38.03 -7.55
CA MET A 1 -31.75 -37.62 -6.14
C MET A 1 -31.41 -36.14 -6.10
N PRO A 2 -32.21 -35.27 -5.44
CA PRO A 2 -31.91 -33.85 -5.32
C PRO A 2 -30.62 -33.63 -4.51
N VAL A 3 -29.92 -32.51 -4.77
CA VAL A 3 -28.66 -32.15 -4.10
C VAL A 3 -28.92 -31.88 -2.61
N PRO A 4 -28.12 -32.44 -1.68
CA PRO A 4 -28.28 -32.22 -0.24
C PRO A 4 -27.78 -30.82 0.15
N PHE A 5 -28.66 -29.82 0.10
CA PHE A 5 -28.30 -28.41 0.30
C PHE A 5 -27.78 -28.12 1.72
N GLU A 6 -28.20 -28.89 2.72
CA GLU A 6 -27.76 -28.79 4.11
C GLU A 6 -26.25 -29.01 4.24
N SER A 7 -25.70 -29.89 3.40
CA SER A 7 -24.24 -30.12 3.34
C SER A 7 -23.47 -28.96 2.70
N LEU A 8 -24.15 -28.09 1.94
CA LEU A 8 -23.56 -26.93 1.28
C LEU A 8 -23.61 -25.66 2.16
N ILE A 9 -24.48 -25.61 3.17
CA ILE A 9 -24.61 -24.45 4.07
C ILE A 9 -23.27 -24.10 4.74
N PRO A 10 -22.50 -25.05 5.32
CA PRO A 10 -21.21 -24.72 5.93
C PRO A 10 -20.22 -24.11 4.92
N PHE A 11 -20.18 -24.64 3.70
CA PHE A 11 -19.32 -24.12 2.63
C PHE A 11 -19.74 -22.72 2.18
N ALA A 12 -21.06 -22.48 2.09
CA ALA A 12 -21.60 -21.15 1.78
C ALA A 12 -21.20 -20.14 2.85
N ILE A 13 -21.36 -20.46 4.13
CA ILE A 13 -20.97 -19.58 5.25
C ILE A 13 -19.47 -19.29 5.21
N MET A 14 -18.62 -20.33 5.07
CA MET A 14 -17.17 -20.14 4.98
C MET A 14 -16.80 -19.23 3.81
N SER A 15 -17.35 -19.50 2.62
CA SER A 15 -17.08 -18.67 1.43
C SER A 15 -17.51 -17.22 1.63
N ALA A 16 -18.67 -16.99 2.24
CA ALA A 16 -19.18 -15.65 2.51
C ALA A 16 -18.26 -14.90 3.47
N MET A 17 -17.77 -15.56 4.53
CA MET A 17 -16.84 -14.96 5.47
C MET A 17 -15.52 -14.55 4.78
N PHE A 18 -14.95 -15.41 3.93
CA PHE A 18 -13.73 -15.08 3.18
C PHE A 18 -13.95 -13.94 2.19
N VAL A 19 -15.08 -13.91 1.48
CA VAL A 19 -15.41 -12.83 0.55
C VAL A 19 -15.55 -11.50 1.31
N VAL A 20 -16.27 -11.48 2.43
CA VAL A 20 -16.44 -10.27 3.24
C VAL A 20 -15.10 -9.79 3.78
N ALA A 21 -14.29 -10.68 4.35
CA ALA A 21 -12.97 -10.33 4.88
C ALA A 21 -12.03 -9.80 3.78
N GLY A 22 -11.98 -10.47 2.63
CA GLY A 22 -11.15 -10.05 1.49
C GLY A 22 -11.53 -8.67 0.95
N ASN A 23 -12.83 -8.42 0.78
CA ASN A 23 -13.32 -7.12 0.34
C ASN A 23 -13.08 -6.02 1.38
N ALA A 24 -13.22 -6.33 2.67
CA ALA A 24 -12.95 -5.38 3.75
C ALA A 24 -11.47 -4.93 3.75
N VAL A 25 -10.53 -5.87 3.61
CA VAL A 25 -9.10 -5.57 3.51
C VAL A 25 -8.80 -4.76 2.24
N GLN A 26 -9.33 -5.18 1.10
CA GLN A 26 -9.12 -4.46 -0.17
C GLN A 26 -9.64 -3.02 -0.10
N PHE A 27 -10.80 -2.81 0.52
CA PHE A 27 -11.39 -1.49 0.70
C PHE A 27 -10.52 -0.60 1.60
N ALA A 28 -10.05 -1.12 2.73
CA ALA A 28 -9.18 -0.38 3.64
C ALA A 28 -7.89 0.06 2.94
N LEU A 29 -7.22 -0.86 2.25
CA LEU A 29 -5.97 -0.59 1.54
C LEU A 29 -6.15 0.38 0.36
N ASN A 30 -7.27 0.30 -0.37
CA ASN A 30 -7.61 1.26 -1.42
C ASN A 30 -7.84 2.66 -0.84
N LYS A 31 -8.48 2.75 0.33
CA LYS A 31 -8.72 4.03 1.01
C LYS A 31 -7.42 4.67 1.47
N GLU A 32 -6.52 3.92 2.10
CA GLU A 32 -5.16 4.37 2.44
C GLU A 32 -4.37 4.78 1.20
N SER A 33 -4.59 4.09 0.09
CA SER A 33 -3.92 4.36 -1.17
C SER A 33 -4.48 5.56 -1.95
N GLY A 34 -5.38 6.35 -1.35
CA GLY A 34 -6.02 7.50 -2.01
C GLY A 34 -6.92 7.09 -3.18
N GLY A 35 -7.54 5.91 -3.09
CA GLY A 35 -8.39 5.33 -4.13
C GLY A 35 -7.64 4.62 -5.25
N LYS A 36 -6.30 4.57 -5.20
CA LYS A 36 -5.47 3.84 -6.17
C LYS A 36 -5.26 2.40 -5.73
N GLY A 37 -5.05 1.50 -6.68
CA GLY A 37 -4.70 0.11 -6.38
C GLY A 37 -3.39 -0.01 -5.59
N ILE A 38 -3.26 -1.10 -4.84
CA ILE A 38 -2.06 -1.46 -4.07
C ILE A 38 -0.91 -1.79 -5.03
N ARG A 39 0.32 -1.47 -4.63
CA ARG A 39 1.53 -1.86 -5.36
C ARG A 39 2.11 -3.14 -4.76
N TYR A 40 2.41 -4.11 -5.60
CA TYR A 40 3.06 -5.36 -5.22
C TYR A 40 4.47 -5.39 -5.80
N SER A 41 5.36 -6.18 -5.19
CA SER A 41 6.72 -6.41 -5.71
C SER A 41 7.55 -5.13 -5.96
N MET A 42 7.44 -4.13 -5.07
CA MET A 42 8.22 -2.89 -5.17
C MET A 42 9.70 -3.15 -4.94
N ASP A 43 10.53 -2.81 -5.91
CA ASP A 43 11.98 -2.86 -5.79
C ASP A 43 12.52 -1.63 -5.03
N ASP A 44 13.85 -1.51 -4.94
CA ASP A 44 14.47 -0.35 -4.28
C ASP A 44 14.32 0.94 -5.09
N TRP A 45 14.19 0.84 -6.41
CA TRP A 45 13.97 1.98 -7.28
C TRP A 45 12.58 2.57 -7.06
N ASP A 46 11.55 1.73 -7.05
CA ASP A 46 10.16 2.08 -6.80
C ASP A 46 10.01 2.76 -5.44
N ARG A 47 10.66 2.24 -4.41
CA ARG A 47 10.65 2.86 -3.07
C ARG A 47 11.28 4.25 -3.09
N LYS A 48 12.39 4.44 -3.81
CA LYS A 48 13.03 5.76 -3.96
C LYS A 48 12.14 6.73 -4.74
N MET A 49 11.50 6.27 -5.81
CA MET A 49 10.55 7.08 -6.59
C MET A 49 9.31 7.45 -5.78
N MET A 50 8.79 6.56 -4.94
CA MET A 50 7.68 6.88 -4.03
C MET A 50 8.05 7.95 -3.00
N MET A 51 9.25 7.88 -2.44
CA MET A 51 9.73 8.92 -1.52
C MET A 51 9.88 10.27 -2.22
N ARG A 52 10.37 10.27 -3.47
CA ARG A 52 10.42 11.46 -4.32
C ARG A 52 9.03 12.02 -4.60
N ASP A 53 8.07 11.18 -4.97
CA ASP A 53 6.70 11.61 -5.28
C ASP A 53 6.00 12.18 -4.04
N LYS A 54 6.27 11.59 -2.85
CA LYS A 54 5.83 12.14 -1.57
C LYS A 54 6.44 13.52 -1.31
N GLN A 55 7.72 13.74 -1.63
CA GLN A 55 8.36 15.06 -1.52
C GLN A 55 7.76 16.09 -2.51
N LEU A 56 7.32 15.66 -3.69
CA LEU A 56 6.71 16.54 -4.68
C LEU A 56 5.26 16.91 -4.35
N THR A 57 4.50 15.97 -3.78
CA THR A 57 3.04 16.09 -3.65
C THR A 57 2.54 16.18 -2.20
N GLY A 58 3.39 15.86 -1.22
CA GLY A 58 3.03 15.76 0.19
C GLY A 58 2.20 14.52 0.55
N SER A 59 1.83 13.69 -0.42
CA SER A 59 0.99 12.49 -0.22
C SER A 59 1.75 11.23 -0.64
N ASP A 60 1.59 10.13 0.09
CA ASP A 60 2.23 8.83 -0.23
C ASP A 60 1.83 8.27 -1.60
N ARG A 61 0.70 8.71 -2.15
CA ARG A 61 0.15 8.25 -3.44
C ARG A 61 -0.18 9.39 -4.40
N GLY A 62 0.24 10.61 -4.08
CA GLY A 62 0.07 11.77 -4.95
C GLY A 62 0.84 11.56 -6.26
N GLN A 63 0.25 12.02 -7.37
CA GLN A 63 0.92 12.09 -8.66
C GLN A 63 0.75 13.52 -9.18
N VAL A 64 1.78 14.04 -9.81
CA VAL A 64 1.80 15.38 -10.38
C VAL A 64 2.48 15.33 -11.74
N ASP A 65 1.92 16.05 -12.69
CA ASP A 65 2.37 16.13 -14.10
C ASP A 65 2.90 17.53 -14.46
N THR A 66 3.03 18.42 -13.48
CA THR A 66 3.50 19.78 -13.70
C THR A 66 4.95 19.80 -14.22
N PRO A 67 5.26 20.57 -15.28
CA PRO A 67 6.58 20.59 -15.88
C PRO A 67 7.65 21.22 -14.98
N VAL A 68 7.24 22.11 -14.07
CA VAL A 68 8.12 22.79 -13.10
C VAL A 68 7.72 22.35 -11.70
N ALA A 69 8.67 21.84 -10.94
CA ALA A 69 8.45 21.42 -9.55
C ALA A 69 8.23 22.62 -8.61
N SER A 70 7.59 22.38 -7.47
CA SER A 70 7.39 23.42 -6.45
C SER A 70 8.74 23.93 -5.92
N PRO A 71 8.84 25.21 -5.49
CA PRO A 71 10.07 25.74 -4.91
C PRO A 71 10.56 24.95 -3.68
N GLU A 72 9.63 24.42 -2.90
CA GLU A 72 9.89 23.62 -1.69
C GLU A 72 10.65 22.33 -1.98
N PHE A 73 10.48 21.75 -3.18
CA PHE A 73 11.19 20.54 -3.58
C PHE A 73 12.72 20.73 -3.62
N LYS A 74 13.20 21.97 -3.77
CA LYS A 74 14.64 22.26 -3.75
C LYS A 74 15.26 22.06 -2.36
N VAL A 75 14.49 22.18 -1.29
CA VAL A 75 14.99 22.21 0.09
C VAL A 75 14.52 21.02 0.94
N ASN A 76 13.57 20.22 0.45
CA ASN A 76 12.98 19.11 1.20
C ASN A 76 13.69 17.76 1.02
N SER A 77 14.94 17.77 0.56
CA SER A 77 15.75 16.55 0.42
C SER A 77 16.05 15.92 1.77
N VAL A 78 15.87 14.60 1.90
CA VAL A 78 16.06 13.87 3.15
C VAL A 78 17.21 12.87 3.02
N TRP A 79 18.15 12.92 3.95
CA TRP A 79 19.21 11.93 4.11
C TRP A 79 18.87 11.01 5.28
N LYS A 80 18.83 9.70 5.03
CA LYS A 80 18.62 8.71 6.09
C LYS A 80 19.94 8.48 6.80
N VAL A 81 20.01 8.85 8.07
CA VAL A 81 21.13 8.52 8.95
C VAL A 81 20.82 7.17 9.57
N HIS A 82 21.69 6.20 9.33
CA HIS A 82 21.61 4.90 9.97
C HIS A 82 22.63 4.84 11.11
N ASP A 83 22.24 4.28 12.25
CA ASP A 83 23.19 4.03 13.33
C ASP A 83 24.24 3.02 12.87
N SER A 84 25.51 3.32 13.18
CA SER A 84 26.59 2.36 12.97
C SER A 84 26.31 1.17 13.88
N PHE A 85 26.28 -0.03 13.31
CA PHE A 85 26.13 -1.29 14.04
C PHE A 85 27.37 -1.53 14.92
N ARG A 86 27.50 -0.77 16.01
CA ARG A 86 28.62 -0.83 16.95
C ARG A 86 28.11 -1.57 18.17
N ASN A 87 28.48 -2.85 18.25
CA ASN A 87 28.30 -3.75 19.40
C ASN A 87 27.00 -4.59 19.47
N GLY A 88 26.51 -5.11 18.35
CA GLY A 88 25.87 -6.44 18.30
C GLY A 88 24.67 -6.73 19.23
N LEU A 89 23.91 -5.73 19.66
CA LEU A 89 22.68 -5.92 20.42
C LEU A 89 21.52 -5.23 19.72
N LEU A 90 20.73 -6.03 19.01
CA LEU A 90 19.30 -5.83 18.76
C LEU A 90 18.58 -7.07 19.30
#